data_AF-A0A956REK9-F1
#
_entry.id   AF-A0A956REK9-F1
#
_cell.length_a   1.000
_cell.length_b   1.000
_cell.length_c   1.000
_cell.angle_alpha   90.00
_cell.angle_beta   90.00
_cell.angle_gamma   90.00
#
_symmetry.space_group_name_H-M   'P 1'
#
loop_
_entity.id
_entity.type
_entity.pdbx_description
1 polymer ?
#
loop_
_entity_poly.entity_id
_entity_poly.type
_entity_poly.pdbx_seq_one_letter_code
_entity_poly.pdbx_strand_id
1 'polypeptide(L)'
;MQRPSSAARQQLRRAREALVKLRSRADVMLGIELPCEVRWDGMQRVADGVRHCDVCDAHVYDLAGLSRRETIERLRAHGGAMCAQVFARADGRVVFGDCVEGATRMRGGLTAYKRED
;
A
#
# COMPACT_ATOMS: atom_id res chain seq x y z
N MET A 1 12.65 9.42 -15.14
CA MET A 1 11.67 9.16 -14.07
C MET A 1 12.32 9.50 -12.73
N GLN A 2 11.82 10.50 -12.02
CA GLN A 2 12.42 10.97 -10.77
C GLN A 2 12.00 10.03 -9.63
N ARG A 3 12.98 9.37 -8.99
CA ARG A 3 12.74 8.63 -7.74
C ARG A 3 12.21 9.63 -6.71
N PRO A 4 11.09 9.36 -6.02
CA PRO A 4 10.71 10.17 -4.88
C PRO A 4 11.84 10.14 -3.85
N SER A 5 12.16 11.33 -3.32
CA SER A 5 13.28 11.52 -2.40
C SER A 5 13.12 10.64 -1.16
N SER A 6 14.24 10.30 -0.52
CA SER A 6 14.23 9.63 0.78
C SER A 6 13.38 10.38 1.82
N ALA A 7 13.26 11.69 1.70
CA ALA A 7 12.42 12.54 2.54
C ALA A 7 10.92 12.27 2.37
N ALA A 8 10.43 12.09 1.13
CA ALA A 8 9.03 11.71 0.88
C ALA A 8 8.71 10.32 1.48
N ARG A 9 9.66 9.38 1.37
CA ARG A 9 9.55 8.06 2.03
C ARG A 9 9.57 8.16 3.56
N GLN A 10 10.32 9.12 4.12
CA GLN A 10 10.38 9.38 5.56
C GLN A 10 9.12 10.09 6.09
N GLN A 11 8.50 10.97 5.30
CA GLN A 11 7.22 11.59 5.65
C GLN A 11 6.09 10.55 5.74
N LEU A 12 6.04 9.58 4.83
CA LEU A 12 5.14 8.43 4.96
C LEU A 12 5.39 7.66 6.27
N ARG A 13 6.63 7.60 6.77
CA ARG A 13 6.96 7.02 8.09
C ARG A 13 6.43 7.81 9.28
N ARG A 14 6.09 9.09 9.14
CA ARG A 14 5.47 9.88 10.22
C ARG A 14 3.95 9.74 10.20
N ALA A 15 3.33 9.68 9.02
CA ALA A 15 1.91 9.36 8.87
C ALA A 15 1.53 7.99 9.49
N ARG A 16 2.46 7.03 9.47
CA ARG A 16 2.42 5.72 10.16
C ARG A 16 1.97 5.77 11.63
N GLU A 17 2.43 6.75 12.42
CA GLU A 17 2.11 6.84 13.86
C GLU A 17 0.66 7.29 14.11
N ALA A 18 0.07 8.06 13.18
CA ALA A 18 -1.30 8.54 13.30
C ALA A 18 -2.33 7.41 13.10
N LEU A 19 -1.98 6.40 12.30
CA LEU A 19 -2.87 5.30 11.92
C LEU A 19 -3.13 4.29 13.04
N VAL A 20 -2.14 4.08 13.91
CA VAL A 20 -2.27 3.24 15.11
C VAL A 20 -3.34 3.81 16.07
N LYS A 21 -3.67 5.11 15.97
CA LYS A 21 -4.69 5.78 16.80
C LYS A 21 -6.12 5.69 16.21
N LEU A 22 -6.32 5.16 15.00
CA LEU A 22 -7.65 5.04 14.38
C LEU A 22 -8.43 3.85 14.99
N ARG A 23 -9.32 4.18 15.93
CA ARG A 23 -10.10 3.24 16.76
C ARG A 23 -11.08 2.35 15.99
N SER A 24 -11.56 2.76 14.81
CA SER A 24 -12.52 2.00 14.00
C SER A 24 -11.91 1.62 12.64
N ARG A 25 -12.20 0.42 12.15
CA ARG A 25 -11.80 -0.05 10.80
C ARG A 25 -12.75 0.45 9.70
N ALA A 26 -13.95 0.86 10.08
CA ALA A 26 -15.00 1.32 9.16
C ALA A 26 -14.70 2.72 8.62
N ASP A 27 -14.03 3.55 9.41
CA ASP A 27 -13.76 4.96 9.08
C ASP A 27 -12.44 5.15 8.32
N VAL A 28 -11.87 4.08 7.76
CA VAL A 28 -10.54 4.09 7.17
C VAL A 28 -10.60 3.78 5.67
N MET A 29 -10.08 4.70 4.88
CA MET A 29 -9.77 4.51 3.46
C MET A 29 -8.33 4.08 3.28
N LEU A 30 -8.06 3.33 2.22
CA LEU A 30 -6.73 2.87 1.86
C LEU A 30 -6.36 3.45 0.50
N GLY A 31 -5.11 3.89 0.36
CA GLY A 31 -4.59 4.43 -0.89
C GLY A 31 -3.15 4.00 -1.15
N ILE A 32 -2.76 4.05 -2.42
CA ILE A 32 -1.37 3.88 -2.85
C ILE A 32 -0.76 5.26 -3.08
N GLU A 33 0.20 5.61 -2.24
CA GLU A 33 1.07 6.75 -2.40
C GLU A 33 2.36 6.38 -3.11
N LEU A 34 2.95 7.34 -3.81
CA LEU A 34 4.20 7.17 -4.56
C LEU A 34 4.16 5.89 -5.42
N PRO A 35 3.28 5.81 -6.44
CA PRO A 35 3.17 4.63 -7.27
C PRO A 35 4.52 4.15 -7.81
N CYS A 36 4.77 2.86 -7.72
CA CYS A 36 5.99 2.20 -8.15
C CYS A 36 5.78 1.60 -9.55
N GLU A 37 6.50 2.12 -10.53
CA GLU A 37 6.41 1.67 -11.93
C GLU A 37 7.13 0.33 -12.18
N VAL A 38 8.03 -0.10 -11.27
CA VAL A 38 8.71 -1.39 -11.37
C VAL A 38 7.67 -2.50 -11.41
N ARG A 39 7.77 -3.38 -12.41
CA ARG A 39 6.86 -4.52 -12.57
C ARG A 39 7.11 -5.54 -11.47
N TRP A 40 6.05 -6.16 -10.95
CA TRP A 40 6.14 -7.20 -9.92
C TRP A 40 7.11 -8.32 -10.29
N ASP A 41 7.04 -8.80 -11.53
CA ASP A 41 7.89 -9.90 -11.99
C ASP A 41 9.35 -9.50 -12.20
N GLY A 42 9.63 -8.19 -12.26
CA GLY A 42 10.99 -7.64 -12.28
C GLY A 42 11.59 -7.43 -10.88
N MET A 43 10.86 -7.73 -9.81
CA MET A 43 11.34 -7.64 -8.42
C MET A 43 11.91 -8.98 -7.95
N GLN A 44 12.91 -8.93 -7.07
CA GLN A 44 13.53 -10.13 -6.52
C GLN A 44 12.58 -10.85 -5.57
N ARG A 45 12.40 -12.17 -5.73
CA ARG A 45 11.55 -12.95 -4.82
C ARG A 45 12.28 -13.16 -3.49
N VAL A 46 11.63 -12.78 -2.40
CA VAL A 46 12.15 -12.95 -1.02
C VAL A 46 11.41 -14.06 -0.30
N ALA A 47 10.08 -14.10 -0.43
CA ALA A 47 9.23 -15.16 0.12
C ALA A 47 7.95 -15.30 -0.74
N ASP A 48 7.04 -16.18 -0.33
CA ASP A 48 5.74 -16.23 -0.98
C ASP A 48 4.96 -14.94 -0.74
N GLY A 49 4.41 -14.37 -1.81
CA GLY A 49 3.75 -13.06 -1.79
C GLY A 49 4.63 -11.89 -1.35
N VAL A 50 5.96 -12.02 -1.28
CA VAL A 50 6.87 -10.93 -0.90
C VAL A 50 8.04 -10.84 -1.88
N ARG A 51 8.24 -9.64 -2.43
CA ARG A 51 9.37 -9.34 -3.30
C ARG A 51 10.14 -8.10 -2.83
N HIS A 52 11.43 -8.02 -3.12
CA HIS A 52 12.24 -6.84 -2.90
C HIS A 52 12.36 -6.04 -4.21
N CYS A 53 12.18 -4.73 -4.10
CA CYS A 53 12.31 -3.80 -5.22
C CYS A 53 13.64 -3.04 -5.13
N ASP A 54 14.53 -3.27 -6.09
CA ASP A 54 15.85 -2.64 -6.15
C ASP A 54 15.79 -1.11 -6.36
N VAL A 55 14.68 -0.58 -6.89
CA VAL A 55 14.53 0.86 -7.16
C VAL A 55 14.14 1.66 -5.92
N CYS A 56 13.22 1.16 -5.10
CA CYS A 56 12.82 1.84 -3.86
C CYS A 56 13.51 1.27 -2.62
N ASP A 57 14.22 0.16 -2.76
CA ASP A 57 14.92 -0.59 -1.71
C ASP A 57 13.99 -0.96 -0.55
N ALA A 58 12.88 -1.61 -0.87
CA ALA A 58 11.88 -2.04 0.10
C ALA A 58 11.23 -3.36 -0.30
N HIS A 59 10.74 -4.10 0.71
CA HIS A 59 9.87 -5.23 0.50
C HIS A 59 8.47 -4.76 0.08
N VAL A 60 8.01 -5.28 -1.05
CA VAL A 60 6.67 -5.11 -1.60
C VAL A 60 5.88 -6.39 -1.34
N TYR A 61 4.78 -6.25 -0.60
CA TYR A 61 3.92 -7.37 -0.23
C TYR A 61 2.74 -7.46 -1.18
N ASP A 62 2.45 -8.64 -1.72
CA ASP A 62 1.25 -8.86 -2.50
C ASP A 62 0.04 -9.00 -1.58
N LEU A 63 -0.85 -8.01 -1.65
CA LEU A 63 -2.11 -7.96 -0.93
C LEU A 63 -3.30 -8.00 -1.91
N ALA A 64 -3.04 -8.19 -3.21
CA ALA A 64 -4.09 -8.28 -4.22
C ALA A 64 -4.94 -9.52 -3.95
N GLY A 65 -6.25 -9.31 -3.76
CA GLY A 65 -7.19 -10.39 -3.42
C GLY A 65 -7.43 -10.59 -1.93
N LEU A 66 -6.67 -9.91 -1.05
CA LEU A 66 -7.02 -9.85 0.37
C LEU A 66 -8.26 -8.99 0.60
N SER A 67 -9.02 -9.30 1.65
CA SER A 67 -10.12 -8.46 2.09
C SER A 67 -9.61 -7.13 2.67
N ARG A 68 -10.53 -6.15 2.79
CA ARG A 68 -10.25 -4.87 3.48
C ARG A 68 -9.72 -5.11 4.90
N ARG A 69 -10.34 -6.04 5.63
CA ARG A 69 -9.99 -6.34 7.02
C ARG A 69 -8.55 -6.87 7.12
N GLU A 70 -8.20 -7.86 6.31
CA GLU A 70 -6.87 -8.46 6.30
C GLU A 70 -5.80 -7.45 5.89
N THR A 71 -6.11 -6.62 4.89
CA THR A 71 -5.21 -5.55 4.44
C THR A 71 -4.93 -4.54 5.55
N ILE A 72 -5.97 -4.10 6.27
CA ILE A 72 -5.81 -3.18 7.42
C ILE A 72 -5.02 -3.84 8.56
N GLU A 73 -5.29 -5.10 8.87
CA GLU A 73 -4.58 -5.86 9.91
C GLU A 73 -3.09 -5.98 9.59
N ARG A 74 -2.75 -6.30 8.33
CA ARG A 74 -1.37 -6.39 7.86
C ARG A 74 -0.70 -5.02 7.87
N LEU A 75 -1.38 -3.98 7.41
CA LEU A 75 -0.89 -2.60 7.48
C LEU A 75 -0.57 -2.17 8.92
N ARG A 76 -1.45 -2.49 9.88
CA ARG A 76 -1.24 -2.22 11.31
C ARG A 76 -0.06 -2.99 11.87
N ALA A 77 0.07 -4.27 11.53
CA ALA A 77 1.22 -5.10 11.94
C ALA A 77 2.55 -4.55 11.41
N HIS A 78 2.53 -3.88 10.25
CA HIS A 78 3.67 -3.17 9.66
C HIS A 78 3.81 -1.70 10.12
N GLY A 79 3.14 -1.31 11.21
CA GLY A 79 3.26 0.02 11.79
C GLY A 79 2.61 1.13 10.96
N GLY A 80 1.61 0.81 10.12
CA GLY A 80 0.73 1.80 9.47
C GLY A 80 1.10 2.21 8.04
N ALA A 81 2.25 1.79 7.49
CA ALA A 81 2.55 1.98 6.07
C ALA A 81 3.61 1.00 5.58
N MET A 82 3.41 0.46 4.37
CA MET A 82 4.26 -0.58 3.77
C MET A 82 4.24 -0.47 2.26
N CYS A 83 5.26 -0.95 1.55
CA CYS A 83 5.13 -1.10 0.10
C CYS A 83 4.26 -2.33 -0.20
N ALA A 84 3.25 -2.18 -1.04
CA ALA A 84 2.34 -3.28 -1.37
C ALA A 84 1.92 -3.27 -2.84
N GLN A 85 1.47 -4.42 -3.31
CA GLN A 85 0.67 -4.57 -4.52
C GLN A 85 -0.79 -4.80 -4.11
N VAL A 86 -1.70 -4.06 -4.72
CA VAL A 86 -3.15 -4.10 -4.44
C VAL A 86 -3.95 -3.87 -5.72
N PHE A 87 -5.26 -4.10 -5.67
CA PHE A 87 -6.16 -3.55 -6.68
C PHE A 87 -6.57 -2.12 -6.31
N ALA A 88 -6.37 -1.18 -7.22
CA ALA A 88 -6.71 0.22 -7.02
C ALA A 88 -7.33 0.84 -8.29
N ARG A 89 -8.14 1.89 -8.09
CA ARG A 89 -8.61 2.75 -9.18
C ARG A 89 -7.47 3.66 -9.66
N ALA A 90 -7.68 4.36 -10.76
CA ALA A 90 -6.69 5.26 -11.35
C ALA A 90 -6.24 6.40 -10.40
N ASP A 91 -7.08 6.78 -9.44
CA ASP A 91 -6.79 7.77 -8.41
C ASP A 91 -5.97 7.21 -7.22
N GLY A 92 -5.59 5.93 -7.25
CA GLY A 92 -4.82 5.27 -6.20
C GLY A 92 -5.66 4.75 -5.03
N ARG A 93 -6.99 4.95 -5.01
CA ARG A 93 -7.86 4.38 -3.97
C ARG A 93 -7.94 2.86 -4.10
N VAL A 94 -7.67 2.16 -3.01
CA VAL A 94 -7.70 0.69 -2.96
C VAL A 94 -9.14 0.19 -2.96
N VAL A 95 -9.41 -0.79 -3.80
CA VAL A 95 -10.71 -1.46 -3.92
C VAL A 95 -10.63 -2.92 -3.47
N PHE A 96 -11.78 -3.48 -3.09
CA PHE A 96 -11.90 -4.83 -2.54
C PHE A 96 -13.15 -5.51 -3.11
N GLY A 97 -13.18 -6.84 -3.11
CA GLY A 97 -14.34 -7.63 -3.55
C GLY A 97 -14.70 -7.40 -5.02
N ASP A 98 -15.99 -7.49 -5.34
CA ASP A 98 -16.50 -7.37 -6.72
C ASP A 98 -16.29 -5.98 -7.33
N CYS A 99 -15.92 -4.98 -6.52
CA CYS A 99 -15.57 -3.63 -6.98
C CYS A 99 -14.20 -3.53 -7.68
N VAL A 100 -13.54 -4.66 -8.00
CA VAL A 100 -12.30 -4.70 -8.79
C VAL A 100 -12.55 -4.50 -10.29
N GLU A 101 -13.80 -4.52 -10.75
CA GLU A 101 -14.12 -4.22 -12.14
C GLU A 101 -13.72 -2.76 -12.47
N GLY A 102 -12.79 -2.61 -13.42
CA GLY A 102 -12.17 -1.31 -13.74
C GLY A 102 -11.00 -0.89 -12.83
N ALA A 103 -10.59 -1.72 -11.89
CA ALA A 103 -9.38 -1.52 -11.10
C ALA A 103 -8.15 -2.19 -11.75
N THR A 104 -6.97 -1.69 -11.43
CA THR A 104 -5.70 -2.24 -11.90
C THR A 104 -4.82 -2.66 -10.73
N ARG A 105 -3.88 -3.57 -11.00
CA ARG A 105 -2.84 -3.91 -10.02
C ARG A 105 -1.85 -2.75 -9.92
N MET A 106 -1.97 -1.96 -8.87
CA MET A 106 -1.06 -0.87 -8.56
C MET A 106 -0.08 -1.29 -7.46
N ARG A 107 1.10 -0.68 -7.46
CA ARG A 107 2.16 -0.91 -6.48
C ARG A 107 2.62 0.44 -5.93
N GLY A 108 3.02 0.49 -4.68
CA GLY A 108 3.54 1.71 -4.06
C GLY A 108 3.45 1.65 -2.55
N GLY A 109 3.58 2.79 -1.89
CA GLY A 109 3.38 2.92 -0.45
C GLY A 109 1.90 2.84 -0.11
N LEU A 110 1.47 1.71 0.45
CA LEU A 110 0.12 1.57 1.00
C LEU A 110 0.03 2.33 2.32
N THR A 111 -0.94 3.22 2.37
CA THR A 111 -1.30 4.04 3.53
C THR A 111 -2.80 3.94 3.78
N ALA A 112 -3.20 4.36 4.98
CA ALA A 112 -4.60 4.57 5.29
C ALA A 112 -4.87 6.03 5.71
N TYR A 113 -6.07 6.45 5.41
CA TYR A 113 -6.60 7.79 5.65
C TYR A 113 -7.87 7.66 6.48
N LYS A 114 -8.10 8.61 7.38
CA LYS A 114 -9.42 8.77 7.98
C LYS A 114 -10.38 9.20 6.85
N ARG A 115 -11.58 8.63 6.80
CA ARG A 115 -12.68 9.20 6.02
C ARG A 115 -12.99 10.59 6.60
N GLU A 116 -12.78 11.64 5.81
CA GLU A 116 -13.38 12.94 6.11
C GLU A 116 -14.87 12.84 5.82
N ASP A 117 -15.69 13.41 6.71
CA ASP A 117 -17.16 13.44 6.61
C ASP A 117 -17.62 14.33 5.44
#